data_AF-A0AA96PVI5-F1
#
_entry.id   AF-A0AA96PVI5-F1
#
_cell.length_a   1.000
_cell.length_b   1.000
_cell.length_c   1.000
_cell.angle_alpha   90.00
_cell.angle_beta   90.00
_cell.angle_gamma   90.00
#
_symmetry.space_group_name_H-M   'P 1'
#
loop_
_entity.id
_entity.type
_entity.pdbx_description
1 polymer ?
#
loop_
_entity_poly.entity_id
_entity_poly.type
_entity_poly.pdbx_seq_one_letter_code
_entity_poly.pdbx_strand_id
1 'polypeptide(L)'
;MMGSMKCPECGNEITDDVKVCPSCGFHIKKKFKMNLLKVGALINIISVTIFALIFIAYQIMAQTDTSTEESTSSSVSISFAVNPDDASKALSILIVSCVLVLIFSIFNLLISKKMINIMLSMVMFIGSVISGVLVFTYGFSMFICCLYWILLLTPILNIVGSILCLIGSFMQSDD
;
A
#
# COMPACT_ATOMS: atom_id res chain seq x y z
N MET A 1 -14.13 5.48 -33.91
CA MET A 1 -15.51 4.95 -33.87
C MET A 1 -16.14 5.50 -32.60
N MET A 2 -17.25 6.22 -32.70
CA MET A 2 -18.00 6.66 -31.52
C MET A 2 -18.92 5.52 -31.09
N GLY A 3 -18.80 5.07 -29.84
CA GLY A 3 -19.68 4.04 -29.31
C GLY A 3 -21.10 4.57 -29.11
N SER A 4 -22.06 3.83 -29.62
CA SER A 4 -23.49 4.02 -29.34
C SER A 4 -23.95 2.90 -28.41
N MET A 5 -24.38 3.27 -27.20
CA MET A 5 -25.05 2.37 -26.27
C MET A 5 -26.57 2.55 -26.38
N LYS A 6 -27.34 1.60 -25.83
CA LYS A 6 -28.79 1.75 -25.66
C LYS A 6 -29.10 2.26 -24.26
N CYS A 7 -30.06 3.16 -24.15
CA CYS A 7 -30.54 3.65 -22.86
C CYS A 7 -31.21 2.48 -22.10
N PRO A 8 -30.87 2.24 -20.82
CA PRO A 8 -31.42 1.12 -20.05
C PRO A 8 -32.91 1.27 -19.69
N GLU A 9 -33.46 2.49 -19.76
CA GLU A 9 -34.89 2.78 -19.54
C GLU A 9 -35.71 2.62 -20.82
N CYS A 10 -35.38 3.38 -21.86
CA CYS A 10 -36.23 3.52 -23.06
C CYS A 10 -35.72 2.75 -24.29
N GLY A 11 -34.56 2.09 -24.22
CA GLY A 11 -33.98 1.32 -25.33
C GLY A 11 -33.40 2.15 -26.49
N ASN A 12 -33.63 3.47 -26.54
CA ASN A 12 -33.11 4.34 -27.59
C ASN A 12 -31.58 4.36 -27.65
N GLU A 13 -31.05 4.46 -28.86
CA GLU A 13 -29.62 4.63 -29.11
C GLU A 13 -29.15 6.03 -28.73
N ILE A 14 -28.02 6.06 -28.02
CA ILE A 14 -27.41 7.25 -27.45
C ILE A 14 -25.89 7.09 -27.54
N THR A 15 -25.17 8.20 -27.68
CA THR A 15 -23.70 8.17 -27.62
C THR A 15 -23.22 7.90 -26.20
N ASP A 16 -22.10 7.19 -26.05
CA ASP A 16 -21.52 6.85 -24.74
C ASP A 16 -21.21 8.08 -23.86
N ASP A 17 -21.14 9.28 -24.46
CA ASP A 17 -20.76 10.53 -23.79
C ASP A 17 -21.91 11.29 -23.09
N VAL A 18 -23.19 10.95 -23.36
CA VAL A 18 -24.30 11.75 -22.82
C VAL A 18 -24.59 11.39 -21.35
N LYS A 19 -24.51 12.39 -20.46
CA LYS A 19 -24.83 12.24 -19.02
C LYS A 19 -26.32 11.98 -18.74
N VAL A 20 -27.19 12.33 -19.68
CA VAL A 20 -28.66 12.26 -19.55
C VAL A 20 -29.22 11.80 -20.89
N CYS A 21 -30.12 10.80 -20.90
CA CYS A 21 -30.76 10.40 -22.15
C CYS A 21 -31.67 11.53 -22.67
N PRO A 22 -31.50 12.00 -23.92
CA PRO A 22 -32.33 13.08 -24.47
C PRO A 22 -33.78 12.65 -24.73
N SER A 23 -34.07 11.35 -24.80
CA SER A 23 -35.42 10.82 -25.09
C SER A 23 -36.28 10.55 -23.86
N CYS A 24 -35.70 10.28 -22.68
CA CYS A 24 -36.45 9.98 -21.46
C CYS A 24 -35.98 10.73 -20.21
N GLY A 25 -34.90 11.53 -20.28
CA GLY A 25 -34.36 12.27 -19.13
C GLY A 25 -33.57 11.42 -18.11
N PHE A 26 -33.42 10.11 -18.34
CA PHE A 26 -32.70 9.23 -17.41
C PHE A 26 -31.22 9.60 -17.27
N HIS A 27 -30.74 9.70 -16.04
CA HIS A 27 -29.34 10.05 -15.74
C HIS A 27 -28.40 8.85 -15.89
N ILE A 28 -27.47 8.93 -16.83
CA ILE A 28 -26.56 7.85 -17.20
C ILE A 28 -25.25 8.02 -16.44
N LYS A 29 -25.05 7.16 -15.44
CA LYS A 29 -23.81 7.11 -14.66
C LYS A 29 -22.73 6.38 -15.47
N LYS A 30 -21.88 7.13 -16.19
CA LYS A 30 -20.63 6.60 -16.75
C LYS A 30 -19.85 5.86 -15.67
N LYS A 31 -19.64 4.55 -15.84
CA LYS A 31 -18.65 3.80 -15.06
C LYS A 31 -17.27 4.10 -15.64
N PHE A 32 -16.42 4.79 -14.89
CA PHE A 32 -15.00 4.93 -15.25
C PHE A 32 -14.36 3.53 -15.28
N LYS A 33 -13.91 3.08 -16.46
CA LYS A 33 -13.26 1.78 -16.65
C LYS A 33 -11.81 1.81 -16.15
N MET A 34 -11.64 1.96 -14.84
CA MET A 34 -10.34 1.79 -14.19
C MET A 34 -10.09 0.30 -13.91
N ASN A 35 -8.91 -0.19 -14.26
CA ASN A 35 -8.48 -1.54 -13.90
C ASN A 35 -8.14 -1.57 -12.40
N LEU A 36 -9.12 -1.88 -11.56
CA LEU A 36 -9.01 -1.78 -10.09
C LEU A 36 -7.81 -2.58 -9.53
N LEU A 37 -7.49 -3.72 -10.15
CA LEU A 37 -6.29 -4.52 -9.85
C LEU A 37 -4.99 -3.72 -10.06
N LYS A 38 -4.87 -3.00 -11.17
CA LYS A 38 -3.69 -2.15 -11.45
C LYS A 38 -3.62 -0.97 -10.48
N VAL A 39 -4.76 -0.38 -10.13
CA VAL A 39 -4.83 0.73 -9.17
C VAL A 39 -4.39 0.27 -7.77
N GLY A 40 -4.90 -0.87 -7.28
CA GLY A 40 -4.49 -1.45 -6.00
C GLY A 40 -2.99 -1.79 -5.96
N ALA A 41 -2.45 -2.36 -7.04
CA ALA A 41 -1.03 -2.71 -7.14
C ALA A 41 -0.14 -1.46 -7.15
N LEU A 42 -0.53 -0.41 -7.88
CA LEU A 42 0.18 0.88 -7.88
C LEU A 42 0.19 1.53 -6.49
N ILE A 43 -0.94 1.52 -5.77
CA ILE A 43 -1.03 2.05 -4.40
C ILE A 43 -0.05 1.32 -3.47
N ASN A 44 0.02 -0.03 -3.56
CA ASN A 44 0.93 -0.82 -2.73
C ASN A 44 2.41 -0.52 -3.05
N ILE A 45 2.77 -0.45 -4.34
CA ILE A 45 4.13 -0.12 -4.77
C ILE A 45 4.54 1.28 -4.26
N ILE A 46 3.71 2.30 -4.49
CA ILE A 46 3.99 3.67 -4.06
C ILE A 46 4.17 3.76 -2.54
N SER A 47 3.26 3.14 -1.78
CA SER A 47 3.28 3.12 -0.32
C SER A 47 4.58 2.49 0.24
N VAL A 48 4.97 1.31 -0.25
CA VAL A 48 6.18 0.62 0.21
C VAL A 48 7.46 1.35 -0.25
N THR A 49 7.48 1.94 -1.45
CA THR A 49 8.63 2.76 -1.90
C THR A 49 8.84 4.00 -1.03
N ILE A 50 7.77 4.73 -0.70
CA ILE A 50 7.85 5.91 0.18
C ILE A 50 8.34 5.49 1.58
N PHE A 51 7.80 4.41 2.14
CA PHE A 51 8.21 3.90 3.45
C PHE A 51 9.69 3.51 3.48
N ALA A 52 10.19 2.81 2.46
CA ALA A 52 11.60 2.45 2.36
C ALA A 52 12.51 3.70 2.32
N LEU A 53 12.13 4.75 1.57
CA LEU A 53 12.88 6.01 1.53
C LEU A 53 12.90 6.74 2.88
N ILE A 54 11.75 6.83 3.57
CA ILE A 54 11.66 7.42 4.92
C ILE A 54 12.55 6.64 5.91
N PHE A 55 12.53 5.30 5.83
CA PHE A 55 13.32 4.44 6.70
C PHE A 55 14.83 4.58 6.44
N ILE A 56 15.26 4.64 5.17
CA ILE A 56 16.67 4.89 4.81
C ILE A 56 17.11 6.27 5.29
N ALA A 57 16.28 7.32 5.10
CA ALA A 57 16.58 8.66 5.60
C ALA A 57 16.75 8.68 7.13
N TYR A 58 15.88 7.96 7.87
CA TYR A 58 16.00 7.82 9.32
C TYR A 58 17.32 7.15 9.73
N GLN A 59 17.76 6.09 9.03
CA GLN A 59 19.05 5.44 9.30
C GLN A 59 20.24 6.37 9.06
N ILE A 60 20.20 7.18 8.00
CA ILE A 60 21.27 8.15 7.71
C ILE A 60 21.38 9.18 8.83
N MET A 61 20.25 9.72 9.32
CA MET A 61 20.25 10.66 10.45
C MET A 61 20.80 10.03 11.74
N ALA A 62 20.47 8.77 12.01
CA ALA A 62 20.93 8.05 13.20
C ALA A 62 22.45 7.73 13.21
N GLN A 63 23.15 7.83 12.08
CA GLN A 63 24.61 7.64 12.01
C GLN A 63 25.42 8.93 12.17
N THR A 64 24.76 10.10 12.26
CA THR A 64 25.47 11.40 12.27
C THR A 64 26.16 11.72 13.61
N ASP A 65 25.80 11.04 14.70
CA ASP A 65 26.29 11.35 16.06
C ASP A 65 27.54 10.56 16.50
N THR A 66 28.07 9.64 15.66
CA THR A 66 29.26 8.83 15.98
C THR A 66 30.53 9.32 15.27
N SER A 67 30.74 10.64 15.21
CA SER A 67 31.99 11.25 14.74
C SER A 67 32.28 12.66 15.30
N THR A 68 32.16 12.88 16.62
CA THR A 68 32.95 13.84 17.45
C THR A 68 32.59 13.64 18.94
N GLU A 69 33.50 13.93 19.86
CA GLU A 69 33.40 13.67 21.31
C GLU A 69 32.65 14.75 22.12
N GLU A 70 32.46 14.46 23.41
CA GLU A 70 32.05 15.33 24.56
C GLU A 70 30.56 15.50 24.95
N SER A 71 30.21 14.89 26.11
CA SER A 71 29.60 15.51 27.31
C SER A 71 28.54 16.63 27.09
N THR A 72 27.29 16.63 27.58
CA THR A 72 26.69 16.14 28.85
C THR A 72 25.16 16.50 28.82
N SER A 73 24.22 16.17 29.72
CA SER A 73 24.16 15.43 31.00
C SER A 73 22.69 15.07 31.35
N SER A 74 22.48 14.12 32.28
CA SER A 74 21.30 13.99 33.16
C SER A 74 19.89 13.85 32.53
N SER A 75 19.50 12.60 32.26
CA SER A 75 18.09 12.17 32.29
C SER A 75 17.97 10.79 32.93
N VAL A 76 16.82 10.47 33.54
CA VAL A 76 16.60 9.19 34.23
C VAL A 76 16.70 8.02 33.24
N SER A 77 17.77 7.22 33.36
CA SER A 77 17.98 6.04 32.54
C SER A 77 17.05 4.91 32.95
N ILE A 78 15.87 4.83 32.33
CA ILE A 78 15.10 3.59 32.32
C ILE A 78 15.85 2.63 31.39
N SER A 79 16.71 1.79 31.98
CA SER A 79 17.50 0.80 31.27
C SER A 79 16.64 -0.35 30.75
N PHE A 80 15.85 -0.10 29.71
CA PHE A 80 15.42 -1.15 28.81
C PHE A 80 16.67 -1.72 28.15
N ALA A 81 17.18 -2.83 28.70
CA ALA A 81 18.31 -3.56 28.17
C ALA A 81 17.94 -4.29 26.87
N VAL A 82 17.66 -3.50 25.82
CA VAL A 82 17.59 -3.99 24.44
C VAL A 82 19.03 -4.17 23.98
N ASN A 83 19.42 -5.42 23.78
CA ASN A 83 20.74 -5.76 23.28
C ASN A 83 20.90 -5.13 21.86
N PRO A 84 21.96 -4.35 21.57
CA PRO A 84 22.12 -3.70 20.25
C PRO A 84 22.15 -4.72 19.09
N ASP A 85 22.60 -5.94 19.37
CA ASP A 85 22.58 -7.07 18.45
C ASP A 85 21.16 -7.51 18.04
N ASP A 86 20.14 -7.23 18.85
CA ASP A 86 18.76 -7.62 18.55
C ASP A 86 17.98 -6.48 17.87
N ALA A 87 18.34 -5.22 18.15
CA ALA A 87 17.83 -4.06 17.41
C ALA A 87 18.26 -4.08 15.92
N SER A 88 19.51 -4.45 15.64
CA SER A 88 20.02 -4.60 14.26
C SER A 88 19.37 -5.76 13.49
N LYS A 89 19.07 -6.88 14.17
CA LYS A 89 18.32 -8.01 13.58
C LYS A 89 16.85 -7.65 13.29
N ALA A 90 16.18 -6.97 14.21
CA ALA A 90 14.81 -6.46 13.99
C ALA A 90 14.73 -5.60 12.71
N LEU A 91 15.75 -4.76 12.50
CA LEU A 91 15.86 -3.90 11.33
C LEU A 91 15.91 -4.68 10.01
N SER A 92 16.76 -5.71 9.94
CA SER A 92 16.95 -6.50 8.71
C SER A 92 15.70 -7.30 8.36
N ILE A 93 15.01 -7.86 9.36
CA ILE A 93 13.72 -8.57 9.20
C ILE A 93 12.67 -7.65 8.58
N LEU A 94 12.59 -6.39 9.04
CA LEU A 94 11.63 -5.40 8.55
C LEU A 94 11.89 -5.06 7.07
N ILE A 95 13.15 -4.78 6.71
CA ILE A 95 13.56 -4.53 5.31
C ILE A 95 13.22 -5.72 4.40
N VAL A 96 13.56 -6.94 4.82
CA VAL A 96 13.26 -8.18 4.05
C VAL A 96 11.75 -8.32 3.83
N SER A 97 10.93 -8.01 4.84
CA SER A 97 9.46 -8.07 4.69
C SER A 97 8.93 -7.08 3.64
N CYS A 98 9.45 -5.84 3.59
CA CYS A 98 9.06 -4.85 2.59
C CYS A 98 9.50 -5.26 1.17
N VAL A 99 10.71 -5.80 1.02
CA VAL A 99 11.22 -6.29 -0.27
C VAL A 99 10.36 -7.44 -0.81
N LEU A 100 9.95 -8.39 0.05
CA LEU A 100 9.04 -9.46 -0.34
C LEU A 100 7.67 -8.92 -0.80
N VAL A 101 7.07 -7.95 -0.11
CA VAL A 101 5.80 -7.33 -0.51
C VAL A 101 5.89 -6.61 -1.87
N LEU A 102 7.01 -5.94 -2.16
CA LEU A 102 7.28 -5.35 -3.48
C LEU A 102 7.35 -6.42 -4.57
N ILE A 103 8.12 -7.49 -4.35
CA ILE A 103 8.26 -8.60 -5.30
C ILE A 103 6.89 -9.23 -5.60
N PHE A 104 6.10 -9.54 -4.57
CA PHE A 104 4.76 -10.09 -4.75
C PHE A 104 3.80 -9.12 -5.48
N SER A 105 3.90 -7.81 -5.25
CA SER A 105 3.12 -6.79 -5.98
C SER A 105 3.47 -6.76 -7.47
N ILE A 106 4.75 -6.87 -7.81
CA ILE A 106 5.22 -6.92 -9.19
C ILE A 106 4.76 -8.22 -9.88
N PHE A 107 4.84 -9.37 -9.21
CA PHE A 107 4.31 -10.62 -9.75
C PHE A 107 2.79 -10.56 -10.02
N ASN A 108 2.01 -9.84 -9.19
CA ASN A 108 0.56 -9.66 -9.40
C ASN A 108 0.23 -8.81 -10.64
N LEU A 109 1.18 -7.97 -11.09
CA LEU A 109 1.06 -7.21 -12.34
C LEU A 109 1.52 -8.00 -13.58
N LEU A 110 2.46 -8.93 -13.41
CA LEU A 110 3.01 -9.75 -14.49
C LEU A 110 2.14 -10.96 -14.85
N ILE A 111 1.40 -11.50 -13.88
CA ILE A 111 0.58 -12.70 -14.07
C ILE A 111 -0.85 -12.30 -14.44
N SER A 112 -1.38 -12.87 -15.54
CA SER A 112 -2.76 -12.64 -16.00
C SER A 112 -3.72 -13.79 -15.66
N LYS A 113 -3.31 -14.75 -14.81
CA LYS A 113 -4.13 -15.89 -14.41
C LYS A 113 -4.97 -15.56 -13.17
N LYS A 114 -6.29 -15.46 -13.34
CA LYS A 114 -7.30 -15.15 -12.30
C LYS A 114 -7.07 -15.89 -10.97
N MET A 115 -6.95 -17.21 -10.99
CA MET A 115 -6.70 -18.02 -9.79
C MET A 115 -5.39 -17.66 -9.06
N ILE A 116 -4.33 -17.33 -9.81
CA ILE A 116 -3.05 -16.94 -9.22
C ILE A 116 -3.17 -15.54 -8.61
N ASN A 117 -3.81 -14.59 -9.30
CA ASN A 117 -3.93 -13.21 -8.82
C ASN A 117 -4.78 -13.10 -7.54
N ILE A 118 -5.80 -13.95 -7.40
CA ILE A 118 -6.57 -14.09 -6.14
C ILE A 118 -5.65 -14.62 -5.03
N MET A 119 -4.93 -15.72 -5.26
CA MET A 119 -4.05 -16.33 -4.27
C MET A 119 -2.92 -15.37 -3.83
N LEU A 120 -2.33 -14.66 -4.79
CA LEU A 120 -1.25 -13.69 -4.56
C LEU A 120 -1.75 -12.45 -3.81
N SER A 121 -2.97 -11.97 -4.10
CA SER A 121 -3.59 -10.86 -3.38
C SER A 121 -3.88 -11.20 -1.92
N MET A 122 -4.26 -12.45 -1.62
CA MET A 122 -4.37 -12.93 -0.23
C MET A 122 -3.01 -12.98 0.48
N VAL A 123 -1.96 -13.47 -0.18
CA VAL A 123 -0.59 -13.48 0.38
C VAL A 123 -0.11 -12.05 0.69
N MET A 124 -0.37 -11.09 -0.20
CA MET A 124 -0.03 -9.68 0.06
C MET A 124 -0.81 -9.08 1.23
N PHE A 125 -2.11 -9.39 1.36
CA PHE A 125 -2.91 -8.93 2.50
C PHE A 125 -2.34 -9.45 3.84
N ILE A 126 -2.01 -10.75 3.91
CA ILE A 126 -1.39 -11.35 5.11
C ILE A 126 -0.03 -10.71 5.39
N GLY A 127 0.82 -10.54 4.38
CA GLY A 127 2.12 -9.86 4.53
C GLY A 127 2.00 -8.40 4.98
N SER A 128 0.97 -7.69 4.51
CA SER A 128 0.66 -6.31 4.94
C SER A 128 0.21 -6.23 6.40
N VAL A 129 -0.57 -7.21 6.87
CA VAL A 129 -0.98 -7.28 8.29
C VAL A 129 0.22 -7.59 9.18
N ILE A 130 1.05 -8.57 8.81
CA ILE A 130 2.24 -8.95 9.57
C ILE A 130 3.24 -7.79 9.65
N SER A 131 3.56 -7.15 8.51
CA SER A 131 4.45 -5.98 8.50
C SER A 131 3.87 -4.80 9.29
N GLY A 132 2.55 -4.57 9.25
CA GLY A 132 1.87 -3.59 10.11
C GLY A 132 2.02 -3.88 11.61
N VAL A 133 1.87 -5.14 12.03
CA VAL A 133 2.10 -5.55 13.43
C VAL A 133 3.55 -5.34 13.86
N LEU A 134 4.53 -5.66 13.00
CA LEU A 134 5.95 -5.42 13.28
C LEU A 134 6.28 -3.92 13.37
N VAL A 135 5.75 -3.10 12.46
CA VAL A 135 5.89 -1.63 12.51
C VAL A 135 5.23 -1.07 13.78
N PHE A 136 4.13 -1.66 14.24
CA PHE A 136 3.50 -1.25 15.49
C PHE A 136 4.33 -1.62 16.74
N THR A 137 4.86 -2.85 16.83
CA THR A 137 5.65 -3.27 17.99
C THR A 137 7.01 -2.56 18.08
N TYR A 138 7.75 -2.45 16.97
CA TYR A 138 9.03 -1.70 16.96
C TYR A 138 8.80 -0.19 17.04
N GLY A 139 7.74 0.30 16.39
CA GLY A 139 7.34 1.71 16.43
C GLY A 139 6.84 2.17 17.80
N PHE A 140 6.36 1.26 18.66
CA PHE A 140 5.98 1.59 20.05
C PHE A 140 7.12 2.28 20.83
N SER A 141 8.36 1.86 20.56
CA SER A 141 9.57 2.47 21.14
C SER A 141 9.87 3.88 20.61
N MET A 142 9.28 4.28 19.48
CA MET A 142 9.56 5.52 18.74
C MET A 142 8.40 6.53 18.73
N PHE A 143 7.36 6.34 19.56
CA PHE A 143 6.18 7.21 19.65
C PHE A 143 6.47 8.69 19.94
N ILE A 144 7.68 9.01 20.40
CA ILE A 144 8.12 10.36 20.77
C ILE A 144 8.27 11.26 19.52
N CYS A 145 8.49 10.68 18.33
CA CYS A 145 8.72 11.44 17.10
C CYS A 145 7.42 11.77 16.35
N CYS A 146 7.25 13.03 15.93
CA CYS A 146 6.10 13.49 15.12
C CYS A 146 5.91 12.69 13.81
N LEU A 147 6.98 12.08 13.28
CA LEU A 147 6.97 11.24 12.08
C LEU A 147 6.23 9.90 12.27
N TYR A 148 5.96 9.47 13.50
CA TYR A 148 5.32 8.16 13.76
C TYR A 148 3.93 8.04 13.11
N TRP A 149 3.15 9.13 13.08
CA TRP A 149 1.85 9.17 12.41
C TRP A 149 1.91 8.87 10.91
N ILE A 150 3.02 9.24 10.25
CA ILE A 150 3.24 8.96 8.82
C ILE A 150 3.60 7.49 8.61
N LEU A 151 4.42 6.91 9.51
CA LEU A 151 4.75 5.47 9.49
C LEU A 151 3.52 4.57 9.73
N LEU A 152 2.57 5.03 10.54
CA LEU A 152 1.29 4.35 10.78
C LEU A 152 0.34 4.38 9.56
N LEU A 153 0.51 5.36 8.66
CA LEU A 153 -0.30 5.46 7.44
C LEU A 153 0.07 4.40 6.39
N THR A 154 1.36 4.01 6.30
CA THR A 154 1.84 3.00 5.35
C THR A 154 1.12 1.65 5.43
N PRO A 155 1.00 0.97 6.60
CA PRO A 155 0.30 -0.31 6.67
C PRO A 155 -1.19 -0.18 6.30
N ILE A 156 -1.82 0.96 6.62
CA ILE A 156 -3.21 1.24 6.22
C ILE A 156 -3.33 1.33 4.69
N LEU A 157 -2.42 2.04 4.03
CA LEU A 157 -2.39 2.15 2.57
C LEU A 157 -2.11 0.80 1.88
N ASN A 158 -1.23 -0.04 2.44
CA ASN A 158 -0.96 -1.38 1.91
C ASN A 158 -2.17 -2.32 2.08
N ILE A 159 -2.90 -2.23 3.18
CA ILE A 159 -4.16 -2.96 3.41
C ILE A 159 -5.21 -2.53 2.37
N VAL A 160 -5.40 -1.22 2.18
CA VAL A 160 -6.34 -0.69 1.17
C VAL A 160 -5.94 -1.12 -0.24
N GLY A 161 -4.67 -1.02 -0.61
CA GLY A 161 -4.14 -1.50 -1.90
C GLY A 161 -4.38 -2.98 -2.13
N SER A 162 -4.16 -3.81 -1.10
CA SER A 162 -4.41 -5.26 -1.13
C SER A 162 -5.90 -5.60 -1.30
N ILE A 163 -6.80 -4.87 -0.63
CA ILE A 163 -8.25 -5.03 -0.80
C ILE A 163 -8.67 -4.62 -2.23
N LEU A 164 -8.12 -3.55 -2.78
CA LEU A 164 -8.41 -3.12 -4.16
C LEU A 164 -7.90 -4.12 -5.20
N CYS A 165 -6.73 -4.74 -4.98
CA CYS A 165 -6.26 -5.87 -5.78
C CYS A 165 -7.22 -7.06 -5.72
N LEU A 166 -7.65 -7.43 -4.51
CA LEU A 166 -8.56 -8.55 -4.29
C LEU A 166 -9.90 -8.33 -5.02
N ILE A 167 -10.57 -7.19 -4.79
CA ILE A 167 -11.81 -6.83 -5.50
C ILE A 167 -11.56 -6.79 -7.02
N GLY A 168 -10.44 -6.22 -7.46
CA GLY A 168 -10.06 -6.16 -8.88
C GLY A 168 -9.91 -7.54 -9.53
N SER A 169 -9.36 -8.53 -8.82
CA SER A 169 -9.24 -9.92 -9.30
C SER A 169 -10.59 -10.66 -9.38
N PHE A 170 -11.55 -10.35 -8.51
CA PHE A 170 -12.94 -10.85 -8.64
C PHE A 170 -13.72 -10.16 -9.77
N MET A 171 -13.43 -8.90 -10.04
CA MET A 171 -14.04 -8.13 -11.15
C MET A 171 -13.43 -8.42 -12.53
N GLN A 172 -12.39 -9.25 -12.61
CA GLN A 172 -11.81 -9.68 -13.88
C GLN A 172 -12.78 -10.68 -14.53
N SER A 173 -13.47 -10.21 -15.59
CA SER A 173 -14.31 -11.06 -16.42
C SER A 173 -13.48 -12.18 -17.05
N ASP A 174 -14.11 -13.35 -17.17
CA ASP A 174 -13.53 -14.49 -17.87
C ASP A 174 -13.69 -14.28 -19.39
N ASP A 175 -12.92 -13.32 -19.91
CA ASP A 175 -12.76 -13.01 -21.35
C ASP A 175 -11.88 -14.09 -22.03
#